data_AF-A0A9P7WQM1-F1
#
_entry.id   AF-A0A9P7WQM1-F1
#
_cell.length_a   1.000
_cell.length_b   1.000
_cell.length_c   1.000
_cell.angle_alpha   90.00
_cell.angle_beta   90.00
_cell.angle_gamma   90.00
#
_symmetry.space_group_name_H-M   'P 1'
#
loop_
_entity.id
_entity.type
_entity.pdbx_description
1 polymer ?
#
loop_
_entity_poly.entity_id
_entity_poly.type
_entity_poly.pdbx_seq_one_letter_code
_entity_poly.pdbx_strand_id
1 'polypeptide(L)'
;MDGNFRDGTDRSQLAFEGRENDDVTVFLRELKRVANAQGRQRDNDWLVDTFEMCLAGPALRWYSLLDDDVQSDFKRLRLAALQRFTPIERVPEPPAA
;
A
#
# COMPACT_ATOMS: atom_id res chain seq x y z
N MET A 1 -17.78 24.79 -19.83
CA MET A 1 -17.37 24.53 -18.45
C MET A 1 -16.73 23.17 -18.46
N ASP A 2 -15.41 23.23 -18.46
CA ASP A 2 -14.42 22.18 -18.59
C ASP A 2 -14.56 21.09 -17.53
N GLY A 3 -14.26 19.85 -17.91
CA GLY A 3 -14.25 18.74 -16.96
C GLY A 3 -14.13 17.38 -17.60
N ASN A 4 -13.18 17.18 -18.51
CA ASN A 4 -12.80 15.82 -18.91
C ASN A 4 -11.29 15.72 -19.09
N PHE A 5 -10.56 16.09 -18.03
CA PHE A 5 -9.23 15.51 -17.81
C PHE A 5 -9.45 14.10 -17.27
N ARG A 6 -9.29 13.12 -18.15
CA ARG A 6 -9.09 11.70 -17.82
C ARG A 6 -7.68 11.42 -17.30
N ASP A 7 -7.01 12.40 -16.72
CA ASP A 7 -5.67 12.27 -16.19
C ASP A 7 -5.61 13.06 -14.89
N GLY A 8 -5.57 12.33 -13.79
CA GLY A 8 -5.78 12.86 -12.46
C GLY A 8 -6.04 11.68 -11.57
N THR A 9 -5.00 10.90 -11.29
CA THR A 9 -5.00 10.02 -10.13
C THR A 9 -5.19 10.91 -8.91
N ASP A 10 -6.45 11.16 -8.57
CA ASP A 10 -6.83 11.83 -7.36
C ASP A 10 -6.22 11.00 -6.22
N ARG A 11 -5.23 11.56 -5.53
CA ARG A 11 -4.48 10.85 -4.48
C ARG A 11 -5.42 10.34 -3.38
N SER A 12 -6.62 10.89 -3.27
CA SER A 12 -7.69 10.43 -2.40
C SER A 12 -8.27 9.07 -2.80
N GLN A 13 -8.05 8.57 -4.03
CA GLN A 13 -8.43 7.21 -4.46
C GLN A 13 -7.41 6.14 -4.05
N LEU A 14 -6.22 6.53 -3.59
CA LEU A 14 -5.20 5.60 -3.07
C LEU A 14 -5.35 5.35 -1.56
N ALA A 15 -6.38 5.90 -0.91
CA ALA A 15 -6.58 5.76 0.52
C ALA A 15 -6.70 4.28 0.92
N PHE A 16 -5.75 3.80 1.72
CA PHE A 16 -5.74 2.44 2.25
C PHE A 16 -5.96 2.51 3.77
N GLU A 17 -7.14 2.05 4.20
CA GLU A 17 -7.48 1.97 5.62
C GLU A 17 -7.01 0.66 6.26
N GLY A 18 -6.79 -0.39 5.46
CA GLY A 18 -6.40 -1.71 5.96
C GLY A 18 -7.53 -2.42 6.71
N ARG A 19 -8.78 -2.25 6.25
CA ARG A 19 -9.94 -3.01 6.76
C ARG A 19 -9.94 -4.43 6.17
N GLU A 20 -10.77 -5.31 6.73
CA GLU A 20 -10.95 -6.70 6.26
C GLU A 20 -11.23 -6.81 4.75
N ASN A 21 -11.91 -5.82 4.17
CA ASN A 21 -12.24 -5.80 2.74
C ASN A 21 -11.21 -5.05 1.88
N ASP A 22 -10.19 -4.44 2.48
CA ASP A 22 -9.16 -3.71 1.75
C ASP A 22 -8.07 -4.67 1.26
N ASP A 23 -7.92 -4.77 -0.05
CA ASP A 23 -6.92 -5.63 -0.65
C ASP A 23 -5.59 -4.88 -0.83
N VAL A 24 -4.62 -5.18 0.05
CA VAL A 24 -3.30 -4.57 0.04
C VAL A 24 -2.57 -4.75 -1.29
N THR A 25 -2.88 -5.81 -2.06
CA THR A 25 -2.26 -6.06 -3.36
C THR A 25 -2.75 -5.07 -4.42
N VAL A 26 -4.04 -4.70 -4.38
CA VAL A 26 -4.65 -3.69 -5.25
C VAL A 26 -4.05 -2.32 -4.96
N PHE A 27 -3.97 -1.95 -3.67
CA PHE A 27 -3.34 -0.70 -3.25
C PHE A 27 -1.89 -0.58 -3.76
N LEU A 28 -1.06 -1.60 -3.53
CA LEU A 28 0.34 -1.61 -3.99
C LEU A 28 0.46 -1.54 -5.52
N ARG A 29 -0.48 -2.14 -6.27
CA ARG A 29 -0.52 -2.07 -7.73
C ARG A 29 -0.80 -0.65 -8.20
N GLU A 30 -1.78 0.03 -7.60
CA GLU A 30 -2.12 1.40 -7.96
C GLU A 30 -1.02 2.37 -7.58
N LEU A 31 -0.41 2.23 -6.40
CA LEU A 31 0.77 3.00 -6.00
C LEU A 31 1.90 2.87 -7.04
N LYS A 32 2.19 1.64 -7.49
CA LYS A 32 3.20 1.40 -8.53
C LYS A 32 2.82 1.99 -9.88
N ARG A 33 1.53 2.01 -10.24
CA ARG A 33 1.07 2.65 -11.48
C ARG A 33 1.34 4.14 -11.45
N VAL A 34 1.03 4.80 -10.33
CA VAL A 34 1.30 6.23 -10.15
C VAL A 34 2.80 6.52 -10.16
N ALA A 35 3.58 5.72 -9.45
CA ALA A 35 5.04 5.84 -9.45
C ALA A 35 5.60 5.70 -10.88
N ASN A 36 5.09 4.75 -11.67
CA ASN A 36 5.52 4.55 -13.05
C ASN A 36 5.08 5.71 -13.98
N ALA A 37 3.86 6.23 -13.81
CA ALA A 37 3.37 7.37 -14.58
C ALA A 37 4.22 8.63 -14.34
N GLN A 38 4.78 8.78 -13.14
CA GLN A 38 5.66 9.90 -12.77
C GLN A 38 7.16 9.59 -12.99
N GLY A 39 7.52 8.40 -13.48
CA GLY A 39 8.91 7.98 -13.66
C GLY A 39 9.69 7.76 -12.36
N ARG A 40 8.96 7.63 -11.23
CA ARG A 40 9.48 7.46 -9.86
C ARG A 40 9.36 6.01 -9.34
N GLN A 41 9.11 5.04 -10.21
CA GLN A 41 8.93 3.63 -9.81
C GLN A 41 10.16 2.97 -9.17
N ARG A 42 11.33 3.62 -9.24
CA ARG A 42 12.58 3.19 -8.62
C ARG A 42 13.03 4.10 -7.48
N ASP A 43 12.29 5.18 -7.24
CA ASP A 43 12.62 6.20 -6.26
C ASP A 43 12.06 5.75 -4.92
N ASN A 44 12.93 5.21 -4.07
CA ASN A 44 12.52 4.59 -2.81
C ASN A 44 11.86 5.62 -1.88
N ASP A 45 12.48 6.78 -1.72
CA ASP A 45 12.01 7.87 -0.86
C ASP A 45 10.60 8.33 -1.28
N TRP A 46 10.40 8.51 -2.58
CA TRP A 46 9.11 8.88 -3.16
C TRP A 46 8.04 7.80 -2.89
N LEU A 47 8.40 6.53 -3.00
CA LEU A 47 7.48 5.42 -2.76
C LEU A 47 7.09 5.32 -1.28
N VAL A 48 8.03 5.55 -0.37
CA VAL A 48 7.78 5.59 1.08
C VAL A 48 6.84 6.74 1.42
N ASP A 49 7.19 7.95 1.01
CA ASP A 49 6.42 9.17 1.27
C ASP A 49 5.00 9.07 0.71
N THR A 50 4.88 8.60 -0.55
CA THR A 50 3.57 8.40 -1.17
C THR A 50 2.79 7.28 -0.47
N PHE A 51 3.45 6.20 -0.03
CA PHE A 51 2.78 5.12 0.70
C PHE A 51 2.19 5.65 2.00
N GLU A 52 2.97 6.36 2.83
CA GLU A 52 2.51 6.96 4.10
C GLU A 52 1.34 7.91 3.88
N MET A 53 1.43 8.82 2.89
CA MET A 53 0.36 9.77 2.57
C MET A 53 -0.96 9.10 2.17
N CYS A 54 -0.90 7.88 1.65
CA CYS A 54 -2.07 7.11 1.25
C CYS A 54 -2.67 6.28 2.40
N LEU A 55 -1.98 6.13 3.52
CA LEU A 55 -2.51 5.37 4.66
C LEU A 55 -3.53 6.18 5.44
N ALA A 56 -4.59 5.52 5.87
CA ALA A 56 -5.60 6.10 6.73
C ALA A 56 -5.96 5.14 7.87
N GLY A 57 -6.53 5.70 8.95
CA GLY A 57 -7.13 4.93 10.03
C GLY A 57 -6.19 3.85 10.63
N PRO A 58 -6.59 2.56 10.64
CA PRO A 58 -5.80 1.50 11.25
C PRO A 58 -4.47 1.23 10.53
N ALA A 59 -4.40 1.40 9.21
CA ALA A 59 -3.16 1.23 8.46
C ALA A 59 -2.11 2.29 8.82
N LEU A 60 -2.53 3.55 8.98
CA LEU A 60 -1.63 4.62 9.41
C LEU A 60 -1.08 4.37 10.82
N ARG A 61 -1.92 3.91 11.76
CA ARG A 61 -1.45 3.53 13.10
C ARG A 61 -0.44 2.40 13.06
N TRP A 62 -0.66 1.40 12.20
CA TRP A 62 0.29 0.31 12.02
C TRP A 62 1.63 0.81 11.48
N TYR A 63 1.61 1.73 10.50
CA TYR A 63 2.82 2.31 9.93
C TYR A 63 3.65 3.07 10.97
N SER A 64 3.01 3.90 11.82
CA SER A 64 3.71 4.61 12.91
C SER A 64 4.32 3.70 13.98
N LEU A 65 3.96 2.42 14.01
CA LEU A 65 4.53 1.43 14.94
C LEU A 65 5.71 0.65 14.34
N LEU A 66 6.01 0.84 13.06
CA LEU A 66 7.15 0.19 12.41
C LEU A 66 8.46 0.88 12.79
N ASP A 67 9.56 0.14 12.78
CA ASP A 67 10.90 0.71 12.90
C ASP A 67 11.22 1.68 11.76
N ASP A 68 12.03 2.69 12.05
CA ASP A 68 12.48 3.72 11.09
C ASP A 68 13.17 3.11 9.85
N ASP A 69 13.91 2.01 10.06
CA ASP A 69 14.56 1.26 8.98
C ASP A 69 13.54 0.56 8.06
N VAL A 70 12.39 0.14 8.60
CA VAL A 70 11.29 -0.38 7.79
C VAL A 70 10.61 0.77 7.07
N GLN A 71 10.27 1.85 7.77
CA GLN A 71 9.63 3.03 7.19
C GLN A 71 10.46 3.64 6.05
N SER A 72 11.79 3.61 6.15
CA SER A 72 12.70 4.17 5.14
C SER A 72 12.93 3.26 3.92
N ASP A 73 12.51 1.99 3.93
CA ASP A 73 12.72 1.07 2.81
C ASP A 73 11.39 0.51 2.27
N PHE A 74 11.04 0.92 1.05
CA PHE A 74 9.77 0.53 0.43
C PHE A 74 9.65 -0.98 0.23
N LYS A 75 10.75 -1.72 0.02
CA LYS A 75 10.68 -3.18 -0.11
C LYS A 75 10.32 -3.82 1.22
N ARG A 76 10.89 -3.33 2.33
CA ARG A 76 10.56 -3.78 3.69
C ARG A 76 9.12 -3.42 4.03
N LEU A 77 8.69 -2.19 3.78
CA LEU A 77 7.30 -1.76 3.96
C LEU A 77 6.32 -2.63 3.19
N ARG A 78 6.61 -2.88 1.90
CA ARG A 78 5.75 -3.73 1.07
C ARG A 78 5.61 -5.13 1.66
N LEU A 79 6.70 -5.73 2.11
CA LEU A 79 6.65 -7.06 2.74
C LEU A 79 5.90 -7.04 4.06
N ALA A 80 6.10 -6.00 4.89
CA ALA A 80 5.41 -5.85 6.16
C ALA A 80 3.90 -5.64 5.95
N ALA A 81 3.51 -4.82 4.97
CA ALA A 81 2.11 -4.58 4.62
C ALA A 81 1.44 -5.85 4.08
N LEU A 82 2.12 -6.60 3.21
CA LEU A 82 1.63 -7.90 2.75
C LEU A 82 1.44 -8.86 3.94
N GLN A 83 2.40 -8.97 4.85
CA GLN A 83 2.25 -9.87 6.01
C GLN A 83 1.13 -9.44 6.96
N ARG A 84 0.89 -8.13 7.10
CA ARG A 84 -0.10 -7.59 8.03
C ARG A 84 -1.53 -7.65 7.50
N PHE A 85 -1.72 -7.33 6.22
CA PHE A 85 -3.02 -7.09 5.61
C PHE A 85 -3.40 -8.13 4.55
N THR A 86 -2.48 -8.99 4.10
CA THR A 86 -2.91 -10.16 3.33
C THR A 86 -3.69 -11.05 4.29
N PRO A 87 -4.96 -11.38 3.99
CA PRO A 87 -5.63 -12.42 4.74
C PRO A 87 -4.76 -13.65 4.59
N ILE A 88 -4.22 -14.14 5.71
CA ILE A 88 -3.60 -15.45 5.74
C ILE A 88 -4.71 -16.36 5.27
N GLU A 89 -4.66 -16.76 3.99
CA GLU A 89 -5.46 -17.85 3.50
C GLU A 89 -5.16 -18.96 4.50
N ARG A 90 -6.13 -19.24 5.37
CA ARG A 90 -6.08 -20.39 6.25
C ARG A 90 -5.90 -21.54 5.30
N VAL A 91 -4.66 -21.94 5.06
CA VAL A 91 -4.36 -23.25 4.51
C VAL A 91 -5.13 -24.18 5.43
N PRO A 92 -6.17 -24.90 4.94
CA PRO A 92 -6.80 -25.90 5.78
C PRO A 92 -5.66 -26.84 6.16
N GLU A 93 -5.33 -26.89 7.46
CA GLU A 93 -4.39 -27.89 7.98
C GLU A 93 -4.78 -29.22 7.34
N PRO A 94 -3.87 -29.90 6.63
CA PRO A 94 -4.18 -31.21 6.08
C PRO A 94 -4.67 -32.07 7.26
N PRO A 95 -5.78 -32.81 7.10
CA PRO A 95 -6.35 -33.55 8.21
C PRO A 95 -5.26 -34.44 8.79
N ALA A 96 -4.96 -34.24 10.08
CA ALA A 96 -4.11 -35.15 10.81
C ALA A 96 -4.67 -36.56 10.60
N ALA A 97 -3.78 -37.46 10.17
CA ALA A 97 -4.06 -38.81 9.72
C ALA A 97 -4.94 -39.64 10.67
#